data_AF-A0A378B1D4-F1
#
_entry.id   AF-A0A378B1D4-F1
#
_cell.length_a   1.000
_cell.length_b   1.000
_cell.length_c   1.000
_cell.angle_alpha   90.00
_cell.angle_beta   90.00
_cell.angle_gamma   90.00
#
_symmetry.space_group_name_H-M   'P 1'
#
loop_
_entity.id
_entity.type
_entity.pdbx_description
1 polymer ?
#
loop_
_entity_poly.entity_id
_entity_poly.type
_entity_poly.pdbx_seq_one_letter_code
_entity_poly.pdbx_strand_id
1 'polypeptide(L)' 'MIPRRWTGGRWHISGHFHFSVQPWSTRQLMETDHWHKMQAEDGVWITLDGLHMGGGRR' A
#
# COMPACT_ATOMS: atom_id res chain seq x y z
N MET A 1 -5.53 -16.30 -10.63
CA MET A 1 -5.51 -15.20 -9.64
C MET A 1 -6.94 -15.00 -9.12
N ILE A 2 -7.16 -14.95 -7.81
CA ILE A 2 -8.51 -14.82 -7.21
C ILE A 2 -8.87 -13.32 -7.12
N PRO A 3 -10.07 -12.88 -7.53
CA PRO A 3 -10.47 -11.48 -7.45
C PRO A 3 -10.53 -11.01 -5.99
N ARG A 4 -10.08 -9.77 -5.74
CA ARG A 4 -10.08 -9.16 -4.41
C ARG A 4 -11.04 -7.98 -4.35
N ARG A 5 -11.59 -7.75 -3.17
CA ARG A 5 -12.46 -6.63 -2.84
C ARG A 5 -11.85 -5.87 -1.67
N TRP A 6 -11.75 -4.56 -1.81
CA TRP A 6 -11.38 -3.65 -0.73
C TRP A 6 -12.51 -2.65 -0.45
N THR A 7 -12.71 -2.33 0.83
CA THR A 7 -13.72 -1.37 1.29
C THR A 7 -13.11 -0.46 2.35
N GLY A 8 -13.15 0.87 2.13
CA GLY A 8 -12.72 1.87 3.11
C GLY A 8 -13.51 3.16 2.95
N GLY A 9 -14.14 3.61 4.04
CA GLY A 9 -15.07 4.75 4.00
C GLY A 9 -16.22 4.50 3.02
N ARG A 10 -16.41 5.41 2.06
CA ARG A 10 -17.43 5.31 0.99
C ARG A 10 -16.95 4.60 -0.28
N TRP A 11 -15.70 4.15 -0.30
CA TRP A 11 -15.09 3.62 -1.52
C TRP A 11 -15.16 2.10 -1.57
N HIS A 12 -15.58 1.59 -2.73
CA HIS A 12 -15.59 0.17 -3.06
C HIS A 12 -14.78 -0.06 -4.33
N ILE A 13 -13.77 -0.93 -4.25
CA ILE A 13 -12.91 -1.27 -5.38
C ILE A 13 -12.86 -2.80 -5.48
N SER A 14 -13.13 -3.30 -6.69
CA SER A 14 -13.20 -4.72 -7.00
C SER A 14 -12.41 -5.01 -8.27
N GLY A 15 -11.64 -6.09 -8.27
CA GLY A 15 -10.84 -6.49 -9.44
C GLY A 15 -9.69 -7.41 -9.07
N HIS A 16 -8.74 -7.55 -9.99
CA HIS A 16 -7.50 -8.26 -9.76
C HIS A 16 -6.39 -7.25 -9.49
N PHE A 17 -6.07 -7.06 -8.22
CA PHE A 17 -5.04 -6.13 -7.80
C PHE A 17 -4.39 -6.61 -6.50
N HIS A 18 -3.18 -6.12 -6.26
CA HIS A 18 -2.54 -6.14 -4.96
C HIS A 18 -2.78 -4.78 -4.30
N PHE A 19 -2.93 -4.77 -2.98
CA PHE A 19 -3.10 -3.52 -2.25
C PHE A 19 -2.31 -3.51 -0.94
N SER A 20 -1.92 -2.31 -0.52
CA SER A 20 -1.42 -2.02 0.82
C SER A 20 -2.14 -0.81 1.40
N VAL A 21 -2.19 -0.75 2.72
CA VAL A 21 -2.79 0.34 3.49
C VAL A 21 -1.83 0.64 4.63
N GLN A 22 -1.36 1.88 4.72
CA GLN A 22 -0.32 2.27 5.67
C GLN A 22 -0.39 3.77 6.02
N PRO A 23 0.18 4.19 7.17
CA PRO A 23 0.15 5.59 7.59
C PRO A 23 1.28 6.45 6.97
N TRP A 24 2.14 5.87 6.13
CA TRP A 24 3.32 6.54 5.55
C TRP A 24 3.23 6.63 4.03
N SER A 25 3.65 7.75 3.43
CA SER A 25 3.72 7.88 1.98
C SER A 25 4.84 7.04 1.37
N THR A 26 4.76 6.79 0.05
CA THR A 26 5.87 6.20 -0.71
C THR A 26 7.13 7.05 -0.61
N ARG A 27 7.00 8.37 -0.50
CA ARG A 27 8.14 9.28 -0.27
C ARG A 27 8.85 8.95 1.04
N GLN A 28 8.13 8.84 2.15
CA GLN A 28 8.74 8.44 3.42
C GLN A 28 9.39 7.07 3.36
N LEU A 29 8.75 6.10 2.70
CA LEU A 29 9.34 4.76 2.51
C LEU A 29 10.68 4.80 1.74
N MET A 30 10.83 5.71 0.79
CA MET A 30 12.06 5.86 -0.01
C MET A 30 13.14 6.66 0.71
N GLU A 31 12.77 7.66 1.49
CA GLU A 31 13.69 8.65 2.07
C GLU A 31 14.06 8.35 3.54
N THR A 32 13.36 7.44 4.20
CA THR A 32 13.57 7.15 5.62
C THR A 32 14.30 5.83 5.80
N ASP A 33 15.55 5.92 6.27
CA ASP A 33 16.43 4.75 6.41
C ASP A 33 15.96 3.74 7.47
N HIS A 34 15.16 4.15 8.46
CA HIS A 34 14.79 3.31 9.61
C HIS A 34 13.31 3.48 9.96
N TRP A 35 12.62 2.36 10.20
CA TRP A 35 11.16 2.35 10.42
C TRP A 35 10.71 3.25 11.57
N HIS A 36 11.46 3.32 12.66
CA HIS A 36 11.10 4.11 13.85
C HIS A 36 11.25 5.63 13.64
N LYS A 37 11.84 6.06 12.52
CA LYS A 37 11.93 7.47 12.14
C LYS A 37 10.76 7.92 11.27
N MET A 38 9.97 6.98 10.74
CA MET A 38 8.80 7.31 9.93
C MET A 38 7.73 7.97 10.80
N GLN A 39 7.09 9.00 10.27
CA GLN A 39 6.04 9.76 10.95
C GLN A 39 4.71 9.48 10.28
N ALA A 40 3.68 9.12 11.05
CA ALA A 40 2.35 8.97 10.49
C ALA A 40 1.88 10.29 9.87
N GLU A 41 1.38 10.23 8.64
CA GLU A 41 0.80 11.37 7.94
C GLU A 41 -0.72 11.41 8.16
N ASP A 42 -1.33 12.58 7.98
CA ASP A 42 -2.78 12.72 8.12
C ASP A 42 -3.52 11.82 7.12
N GLY A 43 -4.36 10.94 7.65
CA GLY A 43 -5.15 10.00 6.86
C GLY A 43 -4.44 8.67 6.65
N VAL A 44 -4.58 8.11 5.44
CA VAL A 44 -4.03 6.80 5.11
C VAL A 44 -3.59 6.75 3.66
N TRP A 45 -2.45 6.11 3.43
CA TRP A 45 -1.92 5.85 2.10
C TRP A 45 -2.38 4.47 1.64
N ILE A 46 -3.02 4.43 0.47
CA ILE A 46 -3.50 3.20 -0.17
C ILE A 46 -2.81 3.06 -1.52
N THR A 47 -2.09 1.97 -1.71
CA THR A 47 -1.48 1.61 -3.00
C THR A 47 -2.31 0.51 -3.66
N LEU A 48 -2.57 0.65 -4.95
CA LEU A 48 -3.31 -0.33 -5.76
C LEU A 48 -2.47 -0.69 -7.00
N ASP A 49 -1.93 -1.90 -7.02
CA ASP A 49 -1.09 -2.38 -8.12
C ASP A 49 -1.83 -3.44 -8.94
N GLY A 50 -1.98 -3.21 -10.24
CA GLY A 50 -2.52 -4.23 -11.17
C GLY A 50 -1.53 -5.35 -11.45
N LEU A 51 -0.23 -5.05 -11.41
CA LEU A 51 0.88 -6.00 -11.50
C LEU A 51 1.92 -5.58 -10.48
N HIS A 52 2.26 -6.49 -9.57
CA HIS A 52 3.25 -6.24 -8.52
C HIS A 52 4.47 -7.12 -8.79
N MET A 53 5.65 -6.51 -8.95
CA MET A 53 6.90 -7.28 -9.01
C MET A 53 7.13 -7.93 -7.65
N GLY A 54 7.19 -9.27 -7.61
CA GLY A 54 7.46 -9.98 -6.36
C GLY A 54 8.79 -9.53 -5.77
N GLY A 55 8.82 -9.23 -4.47
CA GLY A 55 10.06 -9.00 -3.74
C GLY A 55 10.86 -10.28 -3.74
N GLY A 56 11.78 -10.41 -4.70
CA GLY A 56 12.54 -11.64 -4.94
C GLY A 56 13.15 -12.15 -3.65
N ARG A 57 12.86 -13.41 -3.31
CA ARG A 57 13.63 -14.18 -2.32
C ARG A 57 14.55 -15.12 -3.10
N ARG A 58 15.85 -15.03 -2.81
CA ARG A 58 16.77 -16.15 -2.99
C ARG A 58 16.99 -16.78 -1.62
#